data_AF-A0A0A1U6W2-F1
#
_entry.id   AF-A0A0A1U6W2-F1
#
_cell.length_a   1.000
_cell.length_b   1.000
_cell.length_c   1.000
_cell.angle_alpha   90.00
_cell.angle_beta   90.00
_cell.angle_gamma   90.00
#
_symmetry.space_group_name_H-M   'P 1'
#
loop_
_entity.id
_entity.type
_entity.pdbx_description
1 polymer ?
#
loop_
_entity_poly.entity_id
_entity_poly.type
_entity_poly.pdbx_seq_one_letter_code
_entity_poly.pdbx_strand_id
1 'polypeptide(L)'
;MAQPLKYNTIEVLKQWLHFPNYKVVYSSEEEEVSARQINSKIEGKSDITIVITTTDGNVFGSYHQNPIKKKPLKFYDRHIQRGGYFLFTITNPYNIPPTRFVTKNMDDYLVLYSDDNPNSLISMCYVYDLKLNGSTINTDFPFYYNTEYPSTIFTGSVIPTTFNFENIIILQWYL
;
A
#
# COMPACT_ATOMS: atom_id res chain seq x y z
N MET A 1 3.69 22.66 -5.28
CA MET A 1 2.32 22.53 -4.72
C MET A 1 1.97 21.07 -4.89
N ALA A 2 1.79 20.35 -3.79
CA ALA A 2 1.38 18.95 -3.80
C ALA A 2 0.12 18.79 -4.66
N GLN A 3 0.08 17.82 -5.58
CA GLN A 3 -1.21 17.47 -6.14
C GLN A 3 -1.93 16.65 -5.06
N PRO A 4 -3.01 17.15 -4.46
CA PRO A 4 -3.75 16.35 -3.50
C PRO A 4 -4.21 15.07 -4.21
N LEU A 5 -4.25 13.95 -3.47
CA LEU A 5 -4.96 12.74 -3.90
C LEU A 5 -6.22 13.16 -4.63
N LYS A 6 -6.42 12.66 -5.87
CA LYS A 6 -7.62 12.98 -6.66
C LYS A 6 -8.82 12.81 -5.73
N TYR A 7 -9.68 13.82 -5.63
CA TYR A 7 -10.79 13.94 -4.66
C TYR A 7 -11.61 12.64 -4.52
N ASN A 8 -11.71 11.86 -5.61
CA ASN A 8 -12.34 10.54 -5.63
C ASN A 8 -11.71 9.50 -4.66
N THR A 9 -10.39 9.45 -4.52
CA THR A 9 -9.70 8.42 -3.71
C THR A 9 -10.06 8.51 -2.23
N ILE A 10 -10.04 9.71 -1.65
CA ILE A 10 -10.33 9.91 -0.22
C ILE A 10 -11.79 9.58 0.08
N GLU A 11 -12.72 10.01 -0.78
CA GLU A 11 -14.14 9.76 -0.57
C GLU A 11 -14.49 8.25 -0.66
N VAL A 12 -13.88 7.53 -1.61
CA VAL A 12 -14.00 6.06 -1.67
C VAL A 12 -13.45 5.40 -0.40
N LEU A 13 -12.27 5.84 0.08
CA LEU A 13 -11.67 5.27 1.30
C LEU A 13 -12.52 5.56 2.55
N LYS A 14 -13.05 6.77 2.71
CA LYS A 14 -13.98 7.12 3.79
C LYS A 14 -15.23 6.23 3.78
N GLN A 15 -15.80 5.99 2.59
CA GLN A 15 -16.97 5.12 2.44
C GLN A 15 -16.67 3.68 2.86
N TRP A 16 -15.49 3.15 2.51
CA TRP A 16 -15.11 1.77 2.85
C TRP A 16 -14.70 1.58 4.30
N LEU A 17 -14.10 2.60 4.91
CA LEU A 17 -13.54 2.54 6.26
C LEU A 17 -14.47 3.07 7.34
N HIS A 18 -15.48 3.86 6.97
CA HIS A 18 -16.38 4.54 7.89
C HIS A 18 -15.70 5.48 8.88
N PHE A 19 -14.47 5.94 8.58
CA PHE A 19 -13.80 7.00 9.30
C PHE A 19 -14.10 8.36 8.65
N PRO A 20 -14.61 9.35 9.40
CA PRO A 20 -14.87 10.68 8.86
C PRO A 20 -13.58 11.48 8.66
N ASN A 21 -12.56 11.21 9.46
CA ASN A 21 -11.36 12.02 9.55
C ASN A 21 -10.09 11.22 9.20
N TYR A 22 -9.10 11.93 8.66
CA TYR A 22 -7.78 11.39 8.38
C TYR A 22 -6.70 12.45 8.59
N LYS A 23 -5.45 12.00 8.68
CA LYS A 23 -4.28 12.84 8.56
C LYS A 23 -3.27 12.17 7.64
N VAL A 24 -2.57 12.97 6.85
CA VAL A 24 -1.40 12.50 6.09
C VAL A 24 -0.26 12.34 7.09
N VAL A 25 0.24 11.12 7.25
CA VAL A 25 1.37 10.82 8.14
C VAL A 25 2.69 10.71 7.40
N TYR A 26 2.62 10.49 6.09
CA TYR A 26 3.76 10.51 5.18
C TYR A 26 3.29 10.88 3.77
N SER A 27 4.08 11.68 3.07
CA SER A 27 3.93 11.95 1.64
C SER A 27 5.30 12.00 0.97
N SER A 28 5.50 11.24 -0.11
CA SER A 28 6.77 11.26 -0.85
C SER A 28 7.03 12.57 -1.58
N GLU A 29 6.03 13.45 -1.69
CA GLU A 29 6.22 14.80 -2.26
C GLU A 29 6.86 15.78 -1.26
N GLU A 30 6.69 15.53 0.03
CA GLU A 30 7.15 16.42 1.10
C GLU A 30 8.35 15.84 1.86
N GLU A 31 8.58 14.54 1.74
CA GLU A 31 9.52 13.80 2.56
C GLU A 31 10.48 12.93 1.74
N GLU A 32 11.62 12.59 2.35
CA GLU A 32 12.58 11.65 1.75
C GLU A 32 11.92 10.29 1.51
N VAL A 33 12.09 9.76 0.29
CA VAL A 33 11.62 8.41 -0.05
C VAL A 33 12.64 7.39 0.41
N SER A 34 12.51 6.93 1.64
CA SER A 34 13.36 5.88 2.23
C SER A 34 12.57 4.97 3.17
N ALA A 35 13.04 3.73 3.35
CA ALA A 35 12.46 2.81 4.33
C ALA A 35 12.50 3.42 5.74
N ARG A 36 13.62 4.05 6.12
CA ARG A 36 13.76 4.78 7.39
C ARG A 36 12.66 5.80 7.60
N GLN A 37 12.43 6.65 6.59
CA GLN A 37 11.45 7.73 6.71
C GLN A 37 10.05 7.16 6.86
N ILE A 38 9.64 6.24 5.98
CA ILE A 38 8.34 5.57 6.03
C ILE A 38 8.15 4.89 7.39
N ASN A 39 9.11 4.07 7.82
CA ASN A 39 9.07 3.35 9.10
C ASN A 39 8.86 4.31 10.27
N SER A 40 9.62 5.40 10.34
CA SER A 40 9.53 6.38 11.43
C SER A 40 8.15 7.06 11.49
N LYS A 41 7.47 7.20 10.35
CA LYS A 41 6.15 7.82 10.28
C LYS A 41 5.04 6.88 10.69
N ILE A 42 5.13 5.60 10.34
CA ILE A 42 4.06 4.63 10.59
C ILE A 42 4.21 3.87 11.91
N GLU A 43 5.41 3.87 12.51
CA GLU A 43 5.65 3.18 13.78
C GLU A 43 4.66 3.64 14.87
N GLY A 44 4.08 2.66 15.56
CA GLY A 44 3.10 2.84 16.62
C GLY A 44 1.69 3.22 16.13
N LYS A 45 1.48 3.40 14.82
CA LYS A 45 0.17 3.79 14.27
C LYS A 45 -0.65 2.57 13.88
N SER A 46 -1.95 2.70 14.11
CA SER A 46 -3.02 1.82 13.63
C SER A 46 -3.84 2.54 12.58
N ASP A 47 -4.75 1.81 11.94
CA ASP A 47 -5.72 2.37 11.00
C ASP A 47 -5.03 3.21 9.93
N ILE A 48 -4.02 2.62 9.28
CA ILE A 48 -3.24 3.29 8.24
C ILE A 48 -3.65 2.81 6.85
N THR A 49 -3.68 3.71 5.88
CA THR A 49 -3.79 3.37 4.47
C THR A 49 -2.54 3.80 3.74
N ILE A 50 -1.94 2.88 2.99
CA ILE A 50 -0.87 3.17 2.04
C ILE A 50 -1.54 3.33 0.68
N VAL A 51 -1.35 4.49 0.04
CA VAL A 51 -1.85 4.81 -1.30
C VAL A 51 -0.65 5.00 -2.22
N ILE A 52 -0.63 4.25 -3.31
CA ILE A 52 0.42 4.28 -4.33
C ILE A 52 -0.20 4.80 -5.63
N THR A 53 0.39 5.85 -6.19
CA THR A 53 0.05 6.36 -7.52
C THR A 53 1.21 6.05 -8.46
N THR A 54 0.96 5.31 -9.53
CA THR A 54 1.97 4.99 -10.54
C THR A 54 2.17 6.14 -11.52
N THR A 55 3.33 6.19 -12.18
CA THR A 55 3.59 7.16 -13.26
C THR A 55 2.61 7.04 -14.42
N ASP A 56 2.03 5.85 -14.60
CA ASP A 56 0.98 5.58 -15.60
C ASP A 56 -0.44 5.92 -15.10
N GLY A 57 -0.56 6.52 -13.91
CA GLY A 57 -1.82 7.01 -13.35
C GLY A 57 -2.68 5.95 -12.66
N ASN A 58 -2.17 4.72 -12.47
CA ASN A 58 -2.86 3.70 -11.67
C ASN A 58 -2.79 4.05 -10.18
N VAL A 59 -3.86 3.78 -9.45
CA VAL A 59 -3.96 4.09 -8.02
C VAL A 59 -4.42 2.84 -7.30
N PHE A 60 -3.59 2.34 -6.38
CA PHE A 60 -3.86 1.15 -5.59
C PHE A 60 -3.19 1.24 -4.22
N GLY A 61 -3.42 0.25 -3.38
CA GLY A 61 -2.74 0.19 -2.09
C GLY A 61 -3.39 -0.77 -1.11
N SER A 62 -3.16 -0.51 0.17
CA SER A 62 -3.60 -1.36 1.26
C SER A 62 -4.02 -0.57 2.48
N TYR A 63 -4.99 -1.10 3.22
CA TYR A 63 -5.38 -0.63 4.54
C TYR A 63 -4.97 -1.64 5.61
N HIS A 64 -4.54 -1.13 6.77
CA HIS A 64 -4.07 -1.89 7.91
C HIS A 64 -4.65 -1.32 9.20
N GLN A 65 -5.57 -2.06 9.83
CA GLN A 65 -6.12 -1.70 11.13
C GLN A 65 -5.11 -1.89 12.28
N ASN A 66 -4.23 -2.89 12.18
CA ASN A 66 -3.38 -3.27 13.31
C ASN A 66 -2.25 -2.26 13.57
N PRO A 67 -1.88 -2.01 14.84
CA PRO A 67 -0.72 -1.19 15.17
C PRO A 67 0.59 -1.74 14.59
N ILE A 68 1.35 -0.89 13.91
CA ILE A 68 2.67 -1.23 13.40
C ILE A 68 3.71 -1.17 14.53
N LYS A 69 4.37 -2.29 14.80
CA LYS A 69 5.37 -2.40 15.88
C LYS A 69 6.75 -2.65 15.31
N LYS A 70 7.60 -1.64 15.23
CA LYS A 70 8.98 -1.83 14.75
C LYS A 70 9.77 -2.72 15.71
N LYS A 71 10.55 -3.64 15.14
CA LYS A 71 11.58 -4.41 15.86
C LYS A 71 12.96 -3.97 15.37
N PRO A 72 14.05 -4.23 16.10
CA PRO A 72 15.39 -4.09 15.55
C PRO A 72 15.53 -5.03 14.33
N LEU A 73 15.68 -4.46 13.13
CA LEU A 73 15.65 -5.24 11.88
C LEU A 73 17.07 -5.52 11.40
N LYS A 74 17.33 -6.77 11.01
CA LYS A 74 18.54 -7.14 10.26
C LYS A 74 18.33 -7.00 8.74
N PHE A 75 17.11 -7.23 8.25
CA PHE A 75 16.77 -7.16 6.81
C PHE A 75 15.35 -6.63 6.58
N TYR A 76 14.34 -7.24 7.22
CA TYR A 76 12.94 -6.83 7.16
C TYR A 76 12.17 -7.37 8.37
N ASP A 77 11.01 -6.76 8.68
CA ASP A 77 9.98 -7.30 9.57
C ASP A 77 8.75 -7.70 8.77
N ARG A 78 8.01 -8.68 9.26
CA ARG A 78 6.71 -9.07 8.73
C ARG A 78 5.64 -8.81 9.79
N HIS A 79 4.82 -7.79 9.58
CA HIS A 79 3.71 -7.46 10.46
C HIS A 79 2.47 -8.24 10.04
N ILE A 80 2.19 -9.29 10.81
CA ILE A 80 0.96 -10.10 10.70
C ILE A 80 -0.27 -9.17 10.79
N GLN A 81 -1.14 -9.27 9.79
CA GLN A 81 -2.42 -8.58 9.72
C GLN A 81 -3.55 -9.54 10.13
N ARG A 82 -3.87 -9.59 11.42
CA ARG A 82 -4.93 -10.44 11.98
C ARG A 82 -6.30 -9.81 11.77
N GLY A 83 -6.79 -9.86 10.53
CA GLY A 83 -8.02 -9.18 10.13
C GLY A 83 -7.88 -7.66 10.09
N GLY A 84 -8.96 -6.98 9.70
CA GLY A 84 -8.97 -5.51 9.63
C GLY A 84 -8.06 -4.94 8.54
N TYR A 85 -7.76 -5.70 7.50
CA TYR A 85 -6.93 -5.26 6.39
C TYR A 85 -7.61 -5.58 5.07
N PHE A 86 -7.26 -4.81 4.04
CA PHE A 86 -7.67 -5.09 2.67
C PHE A 86 -6.73 -4.42 1.68
N LEU A 87 -6.71 -4.93 0.45
CA LEU A 87 -6.14 -4.23 -0.70
C LEU A 87 -7.22 -3.46 -1.44
N PHE A 88 -6.80 -2.52 -2.27
CA PHE A 88 -7.72 -1.87 -3.18
C PHE A 88 -7.04 -1.40 -4.45
N THR A 89 -7.87 -1.17 -5.47
CA THR A 89 -7.55 -0.32 -6.62
C THR A 89 -8.64 0.75 -6.75
N ILE A 90 -8.25 1.96 -7.11
CA ILE A 90 -9.15 3.09 -7.42
C ILE A 90 -9.13 3.37 -8.92
N THR A 91 -7.93 3.43 -9.50
CA THR A 91 -7.70 3.58 -10.94
C THR A 91 -6.84 2.41 -11.38
N ASN A 92 -7.27 1.69 -12.42
CA ASN A 92 -6.57 0.54 -12.96
C ASN A 92 -6.60 0.55 -14.49
N PRO A 93 -5.72 -0.22 -15.15
CA PRO A 93 -5.63 -0.24 -16.62
C PRO A 93 -6.87 -0.79 -17.33
N TYR A 94 -7.73 -1.48 -16.60
CA TYR A 94 -8.94 -2.11 -17.15
C TYR A 94 -10.20 -1.25 -16.97
N ASN A 95 -10.08 -0.03 -16.41
CA ASN A 95 -11.20 0.85 -16.08
C ASN A 95 -12.26 0.16 -15.21
N ILE A 96 -11.85 -0.80 -14.38
CA ILE A 96 -12.73 -1.43 -13.39
C ILE A 96 -13.03 -0.39 -12.31
N PRO A 97 -14.28 -0.27 -11.82
CA PRO A 97 -14.62 0.64 -10.74
C PRO A 97 -13.75 0.44 -9.49
N PRO A 98 -13.63 1.45 -8.61
CA PRO A 98 -12.91 1.29 -7.35
C PRO A 98 -13.34 0.02 -6.61
N THR A 99 -12.37 -0.86 -6.34
CA THR A 99 -12.62 -2.21 -5.84
C THR A 99 -11.73 -2.50 -4.65
N ARG A 100 -12.34 -3.11 -3.63
CA ARG A 100 -11.68 -3.60 -2.42
C ARG A 100 -11.53 -5.12 -2.47
N PHE A 101 -10.35 -5.62 -2.12
CA PHE A 101 -10.05 -7.05 -2.05
C PHE A 101 -9.75 -7.48 -0.63
N VAL A 102 -10.50 -8.46 -0.15
CA VAL A 102 -10.28 -9.10 1.16
C VAL A 102 -9.65 -10.48 0.95
N THR A 103 -8.86 -10.92 1.93
CA THR A 103 -8.18 -12.22 1.90
C THR A 103 -9.15 -13.39 1.93
N LYS A 104 -8.72 -14.51 1.34
CA LYS A 104 -9.48 -15.76 1.30
C LYS A 104 -9.61 -16.41 2.67
N ASN A 105 -8.52 -16.57 3.43
CA ASN A 105 -8.51 -17.27 4.73
C ASN A 105 -7.15 -17.22 5.46
N MET A 106 -6.34 -16.16 5.31
CA MET A 106 -5.00 -16.12 5.93
C MET A 106 -4.66 -14.77 6.54
N ASP A 107 -3.87 -14.82 7.62
CA ASP A 107 -2.98 -13.73 8.02
C ASP A 107 -2.09 -13.36 6.81
N ASP A 108 -2.05 -12.08 6.46
CA ASP A 108 -1.09 -11.57 5.47
C ASP A 108 -0.13 -10.59 6.16
N TYR A 109 0.92 -10.19 5.46
CA TYR A 109 2.03 -9.48 6.05
C TYR A 109 2.28 -8.17 5.32
N LEU A 110 2.20 -7.08 6.07
CA LEU A 110 2.89 -5.85 5.71
C LEU A 110 4.37 -6.04 6.02
N VAL A 111 5.22 -5.91 5.02
CA VAL A 111 6.67 -6.08 5.15
C VAL A 111 7.32 -4.71 5.24
N LEU A 112 8.01 -4.46 6.36
CA LEU A 112 8.84 -3.26 6.52
C LEU A 112 10.30 -3.64 6.32
N TYR A 113 10.99 -2.96 5.42
CA TYR A 113 12.42 -3.18 5.23
C TYR A 113 13.23 -2.42 6.29
N SER A 114 14.47 -2.87 6.51
CA SER A 114 15.39 -2.19 7.42
C SER A 114 15.60 -0.73 7.01
N ASP A 115 15.83 0.14 7.99
CA ASP A 115 15.98 1.58 7.75
C ASP A 115 17.15 1.91 6.81
N ASP A 116 18.17 1.06 6.78
CA ASP A 116 19.35 1.15 5.92
C ASP A 116 19.18 0.47 4.56
N ASN A 117 17.99 -0.07 4.25
CA ASN A 117 17.75 -0.70 2.95
C ASN A 117 17.82 0.35 1.83
N PRO A 118 18.73 0.19 0.85
CA PRO A 118 19.00 1.24 -0.14
C PRO A 118 17.95 1.32 -1.25
N ASN A 119 17.05 0.35 -1.37
CA ASN A 119 16.10 0.29 -2.49
C ASN A 119 14.68 -0.10 -2.09
N SER A 120 14.51 -1.03 -1.16
CA SER A 120 13.20 -1.57 -0.79
C SER A 120 12.56 -0.72 0.30
N LEU A 121 11.29 -0.36 0.12
CA LEU A 121 10.58 0.59 0.96
C LEU A 121 9.60 -0.13 1.88
N ILE A 122 8.57 -0.74 1.28
CA ILE A 122 7.47 -1.42 1.96
C ILE A 122 6.83 -2.40 0.97
N SER A 123 6.37 -3.56 1.45
CA SER A 123 5.69 -4.53 0.59
C SER A 123 4.44 -5.06 1.24
N MET A 124 3.50 -5.50 0.41
CA MET A 124 2.43 -6.38 0.83
C MET A 124 2.71 -7.77 0.26
N CYS A 125 2.88 -8.76 1.14
CA CYS A 125 3.19 -10.13 0.73
C CYS A 125 2.20 -10.63 -0.34
N TYR A 126 2.72 -11.37 -1.32
CA TYR A 126 1.96 -11.93 -2.46
C TYR A 126 1.32 -10.92 -3.41
N VAL A 127 1.54 -9.61 -3.23
CA VAL A 127 0.83 -8.58 -3.98
C VAL A 127 1.79 -7.61 -4.64
N TYR A 128 2.55 -6.84 -3.86
CA TYR A 128 3.46 -5.84 -4.42
C TYR A 128 4.72 -5.70 -3.58
N ASP A 129 5.82 -5.41 -4.26
CA ASP A 129 7.03 -4.86 -3.66
C ASP A 129 7.23 -3.43 -4.11
N LEU A 130 7.27 -2.50 -3.15
CA LEU A 130 7.56 -1.09 -3.43
C LEU A 130 9.04 -0.82 -3.20
N LYS A 131 9.70 -0.37 -4.27
CA LYS A 131 11.13 -0.11 -4.34
C LYS A 131 11.38 1.19 -5.07
N LEU A 132 12.41 1.95 -4.65
CA LEU A 132 12.85 3.17 -5.36
C LEU A 132 13.05 2.91 -6.85
N ASN A 133 13.66 1.77 -7.18
CA ASN A 133 13.79 1.29 -8.54
C ASN A 133 13.28 -0.15 -8.64
N GLY A 134 12.43 -0.38 -9.64
CA GLY A 134 11.96 -1.71 -9.99
C GLY A 134 10.89 -2.25 -9.05
N SER A 135 9.86 -1.44 -8.75
CA SER A 135 8.68 -1.94 -8.01
C SER A 135 7.94 -2.99 -8.84
N THR A 136 7.37 -4.00 -8.20
CA THR A 136 6.77 -5.16 -8.89
C THR A 136 5.44 -5.55 -8.31
N ILE A 137 4.54 -6.06 -9.16
CA ILE A 137 3.34 -6.78 -8.74
C ILE A 137 3.59 -8.28 -8.85
N ASN A 138 3.22 -9.04 -7.82
CA ASN A 138 3.38 -10.49 -7.76
C ASN A 138 2.20 -11.20 -8.46
N THR A 139 2.45 -12.32 -9.12
CA THR A 139 1.45 -13.18 -9.77
C THR A 139 0.48 -13.84 -8.80
N ASP A 140 0.80 -13.85 -7.51
CA ASP A 140 0.12 -14.70 -6.54
C ASP A 140 -1.16 -14.12 -5.96
N PHE A 141 -1.41 -12.81 -6.12
CA PHE A 141 -2.58 -12.11 -5.57
C PHE A 141 -3.91 -12.88 -5.70
N PRO A 142 -4.29 -13.44 -6.87
CA PRO A 142 -5.55 -14.16 -7.02
C PRO A 142 -5.65 -15.44 -6.19
N PHE A 143 -4.53 -16.04 -5.77
CA PHE A 143 -4.54 -17.22 -4.91
C PHE A 143 -4.85 -16.87 -3.45
N TYR A 144 -4.45 -15.69 -2.99
CA TYR A 144 -4.58 -15.27 -1.59
C TYR A 144 -5.80 -14.38 -1.32
N TYR A 145 -6.36 -13.74 -2.35
CA TYR A 145 -7.48 -12.79 -2.21
C TYR A 145 -8.76 -13.28 -2.87
N ASN A 146 -9.91 -12.86 -2.33
CA ASN A 146 -11.24 -13.06 -2.90
C ASN A 146 -11.42 -12.10 -4.08
N THR A 147 -11.09 -12.59 -5.28
CA THR A 147 -11.11 -11.79 -6.51
C THR A 147 -11.35 -12.70 -7.71
N GLU A 148 -12.00 -12.16 -8.73
CA GLU A 148 -12.06 -12.74 -10.09
C GLU A 148 -10.98 -12.15 -11.01
N TYR A 149 -10.31 -11.07 -10.58
CA TYR A 149 -9.34 -10.35 -11.39
C TYR A 149 -7.91 -10.89 -11.22
N PRO A 150 -7.10 -10.87 -12.29
CA PRO A 150 -5.68 -11.22 -12.22
C PRO A 150 -4.87 -10.15 -11.49
N SER A 151 -3.64 -10.47 -11.07
CA SER A 151 -2.69 -9.52 -10.47
C SER A 151 -2.42 -8.28 -11.32
N THR A 152 -2.52 -8.39 -12.65
CA THR A 152 -2.35 -7.25 -13.54
C THR A 152 -3.39 -6.16 -13.32
N ILE A 153 -4.43 -6.38 -12.50
CA ILE A 153 -5.41 -5.36 -12.09
C ILE A 153 -4.76 -4.10 -11.51
N PHE A 154 -3.59 -4.21 -10.86
CA PHE A 154 -2.98 -3.06 -10.19
C PHE A 154 -2.24 -2.12 -11.14
N THR A 155 -1.46 -2.67 -12.07
CA THR A 155 -0.56 -1.88 -12.94
C THR A 155 -0.50 -2.35 -14.39
N GLY A 156 -1.26 -3.38 -14.76
CA GLY A 156 -1.32 -3.94 -16.11
C GLY A 156 -0.21 -4.93 -16.40
N SER A 157 0.72 -5.08 -15.46
CA SER A 157 1.90 -5.92 -15.56
C SER A 157 2.19 -6.61 -14.22
N VAL A 158 2.98 -7.67 -14.27
CA VAL A 158 3.46 -8.44 -13.12
C VAL A 158 4.94 -8.74 -13.30
N ILE A 159 5.59 -9.20 -12.25
CA ILE A 159 6.97 -9.71 -12.29
C ILE A 159 7.16 -10.66 -13.51
N PRO A 160 8.25 -10.52 -14.30
CA PRO A 160 9.44 -9.68 -14.08
C PRO A 160 9.30 -8.21 -14.50
N THR A 161 8.17 -7.79 -15.09
CA THR A 161 7.96 -6.39 -15.46
C THR A 161 7.77 -5.53 -14.21
N THR A 162 8.45 -4.38 -14.20
CA THR A 162 8.41 -3.43 -13.10
C THR A 162 7.52 -2.24 -13.43
N PHE A 163 7.05 -1.54 -12.41
CA PHE A 163 6.40 -0.22 -12.52
C PHE A 163 7.17 0.83 -11.71
N ASN A 164 6.94 2.10 -12.05
CA ASN A 164 7.42 3.24 -11.28
C ASN A 164 6.24 3.91 -10.57
N PHE A 165 6.47 4.41 -9.36
CA PHE A 165 5.50 5.24 -8.66
C PHE A 165 5.83 6.72 -8.84
N GLU A 166 4.80 7.54 -8.95
CA GLU A 166 4.88 8.99 -8.89
C GLU A 166 4.81 9.46 -7.44
N ASN A 167 3.90 8.87 -6.65
CA ASN A 167 3.65 9.29 -5.27
C ASN A 167 3.24 8.12 -4.36
N ILE A 168 3.72 8.15 -3.12
CA ILE A 168 3.29 7.33 -2.00
C ILE A 168 2.74 8.24 -0.90
N ILE A 169 1.47 8.07 -0.55
CA ILE A 169 0.82 8.76 0.56
C ILE A 169 0.41 7.73 1.60
N ILE A 170 0.73 8.00 2.85
CA ILE A 170 0.24 7.19 3.97
C ILE A 170 -0.68 8.05 4.82
N LEU A 171 -1.90 7.55 5.00
CA LEU A 171 -2.95 8.16 5.80
C LEU A 171 -3.07 7.42 7.13
N GLN A 172 -3.38 8.14 8.20
CA GLN A 172 -3.90 7.56 9.44
C GLN A 172 -5.34 8.05 9.65
N TRP A 173 -6.25 7.12 9.91
CA TRP A 173 -7.68 7.37 10.09
C TRP A 173 -8.07 7.45 11.56
N TYR A 174 -9.14 8.19 11.84
CA TYR A 174 -9.71 8.33 13.18
C TYR A 174 -11.18 8.75 13.11
N LEU A 175 -11.92 8.48 14.20
CA LEU A 175 -13.28 8.96 14.41
C LEU A 175 -13.27 10.48 14.67
#